data_AF-A0A9J6G2Z6-F1
#
_entry.id   AF-A0A9J6G2Z6-F1
#
_cell.length_a   1.000
_cell.length_b   1.000
_cell.length_c   1.000
_cell.angle_alpha   90.00
_cell.angle_beta   90.00
_cell.angle_gamma   90.00
#
_symmetry.space_group_name_H-M   'P 1'
#
loop_
_entity.id
_entity.type
_entity.pdbx_description
1 polymer ?
#
loop_
_entity_poly.entity_id
_entity_poly.type
_entity_poly.pdbx_seq_one_letter_code
_entity_poly.pdbx_strand_id
1 'polypeptide(L)'
;MRNIHINSRRLITSFDLHTTLASLVNFDGKPRPLDLDSYPDHHHGPILERAVNLFGEVPLNRSCEDAAIDGQWCTCRPSIAEESEE
;
A
#
# COMPACT_ATOMS: atom_id res chain seq x y z
N MET A 1 -15.43 -2.58 -7.53
CA MET A 1 -15.46 -1.46 -6.55
C MET A 1 -15.44 -1.89 -5.08
N ARG A 2 -15.90 -3.10 -4.69
CA ARG A 2 -15.88 -3.56 -3.28
C ARG A 2 -14.54 -3.33 -2.56
N ASN A 3 -13.43 -3.70 -3.19
CA ASN A 3 -12.10 -3.60 -2.59
C ASN A 3 -11.66 -2.15 -2.38
N ILE A 4 -11.99 -1.22 -3.27
CA ILE A 4 -11.72 0.22 -3.06
C ILE A 4 -12.43 0.71 -1.79
N HIS A 5 -13.67 0.25 -1.55
CA HIS A 5 -14.40 0.64 -0.34
C HIS A 5 -13.79 0.05 0.93
N ILE A 6 -13.35 -1.21 0.90
CA ILE A 6 -12.61 -1.84 2.01
C ILE A 6 -11.29 -1.11 2.26
N ASN A 7 -10.53 -0.85 1.21
CA ASN A 7 -9.20 -0.24 1.26
C ASN A 7 -9.23 1.21 1.76
N SER A 8 -10.37 1.91 1.67
CA SER A 8 -10.55 3.24 2.27
C SER A 8 -10.31 3.28 3.79
N ARG A 9 -10.32 2.11 4.45
CA ARG A 9 -10.04 1.93 5.88
C ARG A 9 -8.78 1.11 6.15
N ARG A 10 -7.90 0.95 5.16
CA ARG A 10 -6.62 0.23 5.26
C ARG A 10 -5.45 1.20 5.15
N LEU A 11 -4.27 0.78 5.62
CA LEU A 11 -3.04 1.52 5.38
C LEU A 11 -2.71 1.47 3.88
N ILE A 12 -2.87 2.62 3.20
CA ILE A 12 -2.52 2.82 1.80
C ILE A 12 -1.45 3.91 1.67
N THR A 13 -0.66 3.84 0.62
CA THR A 13 0.40 4.79 0.28
C THR A 13 0.21 5.34 -1.12
N SER A 14 0.93 6.40 -1.45
CA SER A 14 0.98 6.92 -2.82
C SER A 14 1.51 5.89 -3.83
N PHE A 15 2.29 4.88 -3.40
CA PHE A 15 2.77 3.80 -4.27
C PHE A 15 1.64 2.87 -4.72
N ASP A 16 0.67 2.62 -3.84
CA ASP A 16 -0.53 1.82 -4.15
C ASP A 16 -1.39 2.56 -5.19
N LEU A 17 -1.55 3.88 -5.03
CA LEU A 17 -2.25 4.72 -6.00
C LEU A 17 -1.55 4.74 -7.36
N HIS A 18 -0.22 4.96 -7.39
CA HIS A 18 0.56 4.93 -8.61
C HIS A 18 0.38 3.60 -9.36
N THR A 19 0.50 2.48 -8.66
CA THR A 19 0.30 1.14 -9.22
C THR A 19 -1.11 0.94 -9.77
N THR A 20 -2.12 1.39 -9.02
CA THR A 20 -3.52 1.29 -9.44
C THR A 20 -3.75 2.08 -10.72
N LEU A 21 -3.24 3.32 -10.79
CA LEU A 21 -3.35 4.17 -11.98
C LEU A 21 -2.57 3.61 -13.16
N ALA A 22 -1.35 3.09 -12.95
CA ALA A 22 -0.56 2.45 -13.99
C ALA A 22 -1.28 1.24 -14.59
N SER A 23 -1.97 0.45 -13.76
CA SER A 23 -2.79 -0.67 -14.24
C SER A 23 -3.98 -0.25 -15.12
N LEU A 24 -4.46 0.99 -14.97
CA LEU A 24 -5.54 1.55 -15.79
C LEU A 24 -5.08 1.93 -17.20
N VAL A 25 -3.81 2.33 -17.36
CA VAL A 25 -3.27 2.82 -18.65
C VAL A 25 -3.37 1.75 -19.75
N ASN A 26 -3.25 0.47 -19.38
CA ASN A 26 -3.33 -0.67 -20.30
C ASN A 26 -4.52 -1.60 -19.97
N PHE A 27 -5.59 -1.09 -19.36
CA PHE A 27 -6.69 -1.95 -18.87
C PHE A 27 -7.48 -2.59 -20.02
N ASP A 28 -7.43 -3.92 -20.10
CA ASP A 28 -8.13 -4.74 -21.10
C ASP A 28 -9.48 -5.30 -20.59
N GLY A 29 -9.95 -4.80 -19.44
CA GLY A 29 -11.15 -5.30 -18.77
C GLY A 29 -10.91 -6.48 -17.83
N LYS A 30 -9.69 -7.03 -17.76
CA LYS A 30 -9.36 -8.13 -16.85
C LYS A 30 -8.59 -7.61 -15.64
N PRO A 31 -8.92 -8.07 -14.41
CA PRO A 31 -8.12 -7.77 -13.24
C PRO A 31 -6.75 -8.44 -13.41
N ARG A 32 -5.71 -7.64 -13.59
CA ARG A 32 -4.33 -8.12 -13.55
C ARG A 32 -3.83 -8.05 -12.11
N PRO A 33 -3.26 -9.14 -11.55
CA PRO A 33 -2.24 -9.00 -10.52
C PRO A 33 -1.20 -8.00 -11.02
N LEU A 34 -0.53 -7.27 -10.14
CA LEU A 34 0.62 -6.45 -10.51
C LEU A 34 1.46 -7.21 -11.53
N ASP A 35 1.40 -6.77 -12.78
CA ASP A 35 2.05 -7.41 -13.91
C ASP A 35 3.50 -6.97 -13.80
N LEU A 36 4.24 -7.66 -12.92
CA LEU A 36 5.63 -7.35 -12.58
C LEU A 36 6.47 -7.33 -13.86
N ASP A 37 6.12 -8.17 -14.84
CA ASP A 37 6.75 -8.26 -16.16
C ASP A 37 6.57 -6.99 -17.02
N SER A 38 5.56 -6.16 -16.71
CA SER A 38 5.36 -4.87 -17.38
C SER A 38 6.27 -3.74 -16.85
N TYR A 39 6.92 -3.95 -15.71
CA TYR A 39 7.80 -2.95 -15.11
C TYR A 39 9.24 -3.18 -15.59
N PRO A 40 10.03 -2.15 -15.89
CA PRO A 40 11.41 -2.34 -16.33
C PRO A 40 12.23 -3.07 -15.25
N ASP A 41 13.05 -4.07 -15.61
CA ASP A 41 13.82 -4.93 -14.67
C ASP A 41 14.57 -4.17 -13.56
N HIS A 42 15.04 -2.94 -13.84
CA HIS A 42 15.71 -2.07 -12.89
C HIS A 42 14.78 -1.46 -11.82
N HIS A 43 13.50 -1.77 -11.87
CA HIS A 43 12.51 -1.40 -10.88
C HIS A 43 11.84 -2.62 -10.20
N HIS A 44 12.28 -3.85 -10.53
CA HIS A 44 11.94 -5.11 -9.85
C HIS A 44 12.64 -5.24 -8.48
N GLY A 45 12.61 -4.17 -7.72
CA GLY A 45 13.15 -4.09 -6.36
C GLY A 45 12.05 -3.75 -5.35
N PRO A 46 12.41 -3.20 -4.18
CA PRO A 46 11.48 -2.96 -3.06
C PRO A 46 10.27 -2.07 -3.39
N ILE A 47 10.25 -1.43 -4.57
CA ILE A 47 9.12 -0.66 -5.09
C ILE A 47 7.93 -1.56 -5.45
N LEU A 48 8.16 -2.73 -6.03
CA LEU A 48 7.09 -3.67 -6.38
C LEU A 48 6.63 -4.50 -5.18
N GLU A 49 7.53 -4.78 -4.23
CA GLU A 49 7.18 -5.51 -3.00
C GLU A 49 6.31 -4.68 -2.05
N ARG A 50 6.48 -3.36 -2.03
CA ARG A 50 5.76 -2.46 -1.11
C ARG A 50 4.41 -1.97 -1.60
N ALA A 51 4.06 -2.15 -2.89
CA ALA A 51 2.88 -1.52 -3.50
C ALA A 51 1.78 -2.55 -3.80
N VAL A 52 0.53 -2.17 -3.58
CA VAL A 52 -0.66 -3.01 -3.81
C VAL A 52 -1.61 -2.32 -4.78
N ASN A 53 -2.10 -3.03 -5.79
CA ASN A 53 -3.18 -2.54 -6.65
C ASN A 53 -4.49 -2.49 -5.85
N LEU A 54 -5.13 -1.32 -5.77
CA LEU A 54 -6.34 -1.09 -4.97
C LEU A 54 -7.61 -1.73 -5.54
N PHE A 55 -7.56 -2.32 -6.74
CA PHE A 55 -8.59 -3.24 -7.21
C PHE A 55 -8.54 -4.60 -6.49
N GLY A 56 -7.40 -4.96 -5.88
CA GLY A 56 -7.26 -6.03 -4.90
C GLY A 56 -7.52 -5.55 -3.47
N GLU A 57 -7.70 -6.46 -2.52
CA GLU A 57 -7.85 -6.11 -1.11
C GLU A 57 -6.48 -5.92 -0.45
N VAL A 58 -6.31 -4.80 0.27
CA VAL A 58 -5.13 -4.54 1.10
C VAL A 58 -5.30 -5.26 2.44
N PRO A 59 -4.27 -5.98 2.94
CA PRO A 59 -4.33 -6.67 4.22
C PRO A 59 -4.73 -5.74 5.37
N LEU A 60 -5.60 -6.21 6.28
CA LEU A 60 -5.96 -5.46 7.49
C LEU A 60 -4.75 -5.13 8.35
N ASN A 61 -3.81 -6.07 8.44
CA ASN A 61 -2.66 -6.01 9.34
C ASN A 61 -1.38 -5.56 8.63
N ARG A 62 -1.49 -4.83 7.52
CA ARG A 62 -0.32 -4.29 6.81
C ARG A 62 0.42 -3.31 7.74
N SER A 63 1.69 -3.60 8.02
CA SER A 63 2.54 -2.78 8.86
C SER A 63 3.12 -1.58 8.10
N CYS A 64 3.70 -0.62 8.83
CA CYS A 64 4.42 0.48 8.22
C CYS A 64 5.66 -0.04 7.47
N GLU A 65 6.31 -1.08 7.98
CA GLU A 65 7.42 -1.78 7.33
C GLU A 65 7.00 -2.41 5.99
N ASP A 66 5.86 -3.12 5.95
CA ASP A 66 5.30 -3.68 4.70
C ASP A 66 4.95 -2.58 3.68
N ALA A 67 4.61 -1.38 4.17
CA ALA A 67 4.32 -0.20 3.35
C ALA A 67 5.58 0.61 2.99
N ALA A 68 6.76 0.18 3.44
CA ALA A 68 8.03 0.91 3.35
C ALA A 68 7.96 2.35 3.88
N ILE A 69 7.19 2.55 4.95
CA ILE A 69 7.12 3.76 5.75
C ILE A 69 8.10 3.58 6.90
N ASP A 70 9.10 4.46 7.01
CA ASP A 70 9.99 4.44 8.16
C ASP A 70 9.21 4.69 9.46
N GLY A 71 9.56 3.97 10.52
CA GLY A 71 8.83 3.98 11.79
C GLY A 71 8.66 5.37 12.39
N GLN A 72 9.57 6.32 12.13
CA GLN A 72 9.44 7.71 12.61
C GLN A 72 8.27 8.46 11.97
N TRP A 73 7.82 8.02 10.79
CA TRP A 73 6.71 8.60 10.02
C TRP A 73 5.42 7.76 10.16
N CYS A 74 5.46 6.65 10.89
CA CYS A 74 4.27 5.84 11.13
C CYS A 74 3.31 6.59 12.07
N THR A 75 2.10 6.86 11.58
CA THR A 75 1.19 7.85 12.20
C THR A 75 0.50 7.35 13.48
N CYS A 76 0.50 6.05 13.74
CA CYS A 76 -0.06 5.49 14.98
C CYS A 76 1.01 5.45 16.08
N ARG A 77 1.41 6.62 16.60
CA ARG A 77 2.12 6.62 17.88
C ARG A 77 1.12 6.25 18.98
N PRO A 78 1.43 5.30 19.88
CA PRO A 78 0.62 5.12 21.07
C PRO A 78 0.54 6.45 21.81
N SER A 79 -0.66 6.85 22.22
CA SER A 79 -0.81 7.97 23.15
C SER A 79 0.01 7.63 24.38
N ILE A 80 1.00 8.46 24.69
CA ILE A 80 1.68 8.39 25.97
C ILE A 80 0.58 8.70 26.99
N ALA A 81 0.10 7.70 27.73
CA ALA A 81 -0.59 8.01 28.96
C ALA A 81 0.48 8.70 29.82
N GLU A 82 0.30 9.99 30.13
CA GLU A 82 1.14 10.64 31.12
C GLU A 82 0.98 9.84 32.42
N GLU A 83 1.98 9.03 32.75
CA GLU A 83 2.15 8.57 34.12
C GLU A 83 2.45 9.84 34.91
N SER A 84 1.47 10.31 35.66
CA SER A 84 1.67 11.29 36.72
C SER A 84 2.65 10.67 37.71
N GLU A 85 3.92 11.05 37.62
CA GLU A 85 4.92 10.80 38.66
C GLU A 85 4.44 11.48 39.95
N GLU A 86 4.21 10.66 40.98
CA GLU A 86 3.87 11.04 42.36
C GLU A 86 5.13 11.22 43.21
#